data_AF-A0A9Y2MUF3-F1
#
_entry.id   AF-A0A9Y2MUF3-F1
#
_cell.length_a   1.000
_cell.length_b   1.000
_cell.length_c   1.000
_cell.angle_alpha   90.00
_cell.angle_beta   90.00
_cell.angle_gamma   90.00
#
_symmetry.space_group_name_H-M   'P 1'
#
loop_
_entity.id
_entity.type
_entity.pdbx_description
1 polymer ?
#
loop_
_entity_poly.entity_id
_entity_poly.type
_entity_poly.pdbx_seq_one_letter_code
_entity_poly.pdbx_strand_id
1 'polypeptide(L)'
;MAEIIETATGAITRSEVDPVTLDLIENGLRNARYEMDEVLFRTALSPGIGEQHDEFPLMGDPSGKMVVGQFGLSIPDFLEVFDDTIEEGDVLMTSDP
;
A
#
# COMPACT_ATOMS: atom_id res chain seq x y z
N MET A 1 1.45 -6.60 -18.29
CA MET A 1 0.46 -5.91 -17.44
C MET A 1 -0.17 -6.96 -16.56
N ALA A 2 -0.02 -6.79 -15.25
CA ALA A 2 -0.47 -7.72 -14.24
C ALA A 2 -1.98 -7.97 -14.35
N GLU A 3 -2.39 -9.22 -14.17
CA GLU A 3 -3.79 -9.59 -14.00
C GLU A 3 -4.09 -9.76 -12.51
N ILE A 4 -4.81 -8.82 -11.90
CA ILE A 4 -5.19 -8.91 -10.48
C ILE A 4 -6.45 -9.76 -10.35
N ILE A 5 -6.35 -10.88 -9.64
CA ILE A 5 -7.47 -11.79 -9.38
C ILE A 5 -8.11 -11.40 -8.04
N GLU A 6 -9.15 -10.57 -8.10
CA GLU A 6 -9.88 -10.12 -6.92
C GLU A 6 -10.90 -11.18 -6.45
N THR A 7 -10.89 -11.51 -5.15
CA THR A 7 -11.95 -12.34 -4.53
C THR A 7 -13.25 -11.56 -4.31
N ALA A 8 -13.16 -10.24 -4.18
CA ALA A 8 -14.28 -9.33 -3.96
C ALA A 8 -14.82 -8.75 -5.28
N THR A 9 -15.45 -9.57 -6.13
CA THR A 9 -15.95 -9.17 -7.47
C THR A 9 -17.27 -8.37 -7.45
N GLY A 10 -17.64 -7.79 -6.31
CA GLY A 10 -18.87 -7.02 -6.17
C GLY A 10 -18.79 -5.69 -6.93
N ALA A 11 -19.92 -5.20 -7.44
CA ALA A 11 -19.94 -3.89 -8.07
C ALA A 11 -19.60 -2.80 -7.04
N ILE A 12 -18.60 -1.96 -7.34
CA ILE A 12 -18.27 -0.80 -6.52
C ILE A 12 -19.33 0.29 -6.75
N THR A 13 -20.11 0.58 -5.72
CA THR A 13 -21.10 1.66 -5.74
C THR A 13 -20.54 2.90 -5.05
N ARG A 14 -20.70 4.06 -5.68
CA ARG A 14 -20.45 5.34 -5.00
C ARG A 14 -21.53 5.59 -3.96
N SER A 15 -21.11 6.08 -2.81
CA SER A 15 -21.97 6.44 -1.70
C SER A 15 -21.59 7.83 -1.21
N GLU A 16 -22.57 8.59 -0.73
CA GLU A 16 -22.31 9.82 0.01
C GLU A 16 -21.56 9.48 1.29
N VAL A 17 -20.45 10.20 1.56
CA VAL A 17 -19.64 10.03 2.76
C VAL A 17 -19.70 11.33 3.54
N ASP A 18 -20.25 11.26 4.76
CA ASP A 18 -20.31 12.43 5.63
C ASP A 18 -18.92 12.73 6.25
N PRO A 19 -18.68 13.98 6.71
CA PRO A 19 -17.38 14.37 7.24
C PRO A 19 -16.89 13.54 8.45
N VAL A 20 -17.79 13.02 9.28
CA VAL A 20 -17.41 12.20 10.44
C VAL A 20 -16.91 10.84 9.97
N THR A 21 -17.64 10.20 9.04
CA THR A 21 -17.20 8.95 8.44
C THR A 21 -15.86 9.11 7.70
N LEU A 22 -15.69 10.22 6.98
CA LEU A 22 -14.43 10.52 6.29
C LEU A 22 -13.26 10.64 7.28
N ASP A 23 -13.44 11.37 8.38
CA ASP A 23 -12.43 11.53 9.43
C ASP A 23 -12.05 10.17 10.07
N LEU A 24 -13.02 9.30 10.32
CA LEU A 24 -12.75 7.95 10.84
C LEU A 24 -11.92 7.11 9.87
N ILE A 25 -12.24 7.16 8.56
CA ILE A 25 -11.47 6.45 7.53
C ILE A 25 -10.04 6.99 7.47
N GLU A 26 -9.86 8.32 7.45
CA GLU A 26 -8.54 8.92 7.40
C GLU A 26 -7.69 8.54 8.61
N ASN A 27 -8.25 8.66 9.83
CA ASN A 27 -7.52 8.32 11.05
C ASN A 27 -7.21 6.82 11.13
N GLY A 28 -8.14 5.95 10.71
CA GLY A 28 -7.90 4.51 10.66
C GLY A 28 -6.73 4.15 9.73
N LEU A 29 -6.74 4.70 8.52
CA LEU A 29 -5.67 4.54 7.53
C LEU A 29 -4.33 5.11 8.01
N ARG A 30 -4.35 6.29 8.64
CA ARG A 30 -3.16 6.93 9.21
C ARG A 30 -2.54 6.08 10.34
N ASN A 31 -3.38 5.54 11.23
CA ASN A 31 -2.93 4.67 12.32
C ASN A 31 -2.32 3.37 11.78
N ALA A 32 -2.95 2.75 10.78
CA ALA A 32 -2.40 1.55 10.14
C ALA A 32 -1.00 1.81 9.55
N ARG A 33 -0.80 2.96 8.88
CA ARG A 33 0.52 3.35 8.39
C ARG A 33 1.53 3.57 9.52
N TYR A 34 1.13 4.18 10.63
CA TYR A 34 2.03 4.33 11.79
C TYR A 34 2.41 2.98 12.41
N GLU A 35 1.49 2.02 12.46
CA GLU A 35 1.81 0.68 12.93
C GLU A 35 2.81 -0.02 11.99
N MET A 36 2.67 0.16 10.67
CA MET A 36 3.66 -0.34 9.70
C MET A 36 5.06 0.24 9.94
N ASP A 37 5.17 1.55 10.17
CA ASP A 37 6.45 2.20 10.49
C ASP A 37 7.07 1.60 11.77
N GLU A 38 6.28 1.51 12.85
CA GLU A 38 6.76 1.01 14.14
C GLU A 38 7.26 -0.43 14.08
N VAL A 39 6.63 -1.28 13.24
CA VAL A 39 7.11 -2.63 12.98
C VAL A 39 8.49 -2.58 12.33
N LEU A 40 8.70 -1.73 11.32
CA LEU A 40 9.99 -1.60 10.63
C LEU A 40 11.07 -1.06 11.57
N PHE A 41 10.78 0.01 12.32
CA PHE A 41 11.74 0.61 13.26
C PHE A 41 12.25 -0.35 14.33
N ARG A 42 11.38 -1.22 14.84
CA ARG A 42 11.71 -2.09 15.98
C ARG A 42 12.31 -3.43 15.55
N THR A 43 12.13 -3.84 14.30
CA THR A 43 12.54 -5.17 13.82
C THR A 43 13.68 -5.12 12.83
N ALA A 44 13.89 -4.00 12.16
CA ALA A 44 14.98 -3.86 11.21
C ALA A 44 16.34 -3.90 11.92
N LEU A 45 17.22 -4.76 11.41
CA LEU A 45 18.63 -4.78 11.80
C LEU A 45 19.46 -3.70 11.07
N SER A 46 18.89 -3.06 10.04
CA SER A 46 19.51 -1.99 9.26
C SER A 46 19.46 -0.67 10.03
N PRO A 47 20.58 0.00 10.31
CA PRO A 47 20.58 1.35 10.87
C PRO A 47 19.92 2.38 9.94
N GLY A 48 19.91 2.13 8.62
CA GLY A 48 19.20 2.98 7.66
C GLY A 48 17.69 3.02 7.91
N ILE A 49 17.13 1.90 8.34
CA ILE A 49 15.69 1.79 8.64
C ILE A 49 15.45 2.14 10.11
N GLY A 50 16.10 1.43 11.04
CA GLY A 50 15.80 1.57 12.46
C GLY A 50 16.18 2.92 13.10
N GLU A 51 17.16 3.64 12.55
CA GLU A 51 17.62 4.92 13.11
C GLU A 51 17.42 6.11 12.16
N GLN A 52 17.62 5.90 10.86
CA GLN A 52 17.48 6.97 9.86
C GLN A 52 16.08 7.05 9.24
N HIS A 53 15.24 6.03 9.48
CA HIS A 53 13.87 5.94 8.99
C HIS A 53 13.77 6.04 7.46
N ASP A 54 14.72 5.41 6.75
CA ASP A 54 14.76 5.34 5.29
C ASP A 54 13.93 4.16 4.78
N GLU A 55 12.65 4.16 5.13
CA GLU A 55 11.64 3.24 4.65
C GLU A 55 10.31 3.97 4.43
N PHE A 56 9.54 3.50 3.44
CA PHE A 56 8.35 4.22 3.01
C PHE A 56 7.19 3.25 2.80
N PRO A 57 6.60 2.70 3.88
CA PRO A 57 5.40 1.89 3.78
C PRO A 57 4.24 2.73 3.23
N LEU A 58 3.42 2.10 2.39
CA LEU A 58 2.26 2.73 1.78
C LEU A 58 1.09 1.76 1.63
N MET A 59 -0.09 2.33 1.43
CA MET A 59 -1.29 1.62 1.00
C MET A 59 -1.76 2.24 -0.31
N GLY A 60 -2.01 1.39 -1.31
CA GLY A 60 -2.47 1.79 -2.64
C GLY A 60 -3.84 1.23 -2.97
N ASP A 61 -4.45 1.77 -4.02
CA ASP A 61 -5.62 1.16 -4.67
C ASP A 61 -5.18 0.09 -5.70
N PRO A 62 -6.10 -0.68 -6.31
CA PRO A 62 -5.76 -1.72 -7.29
C PRO A 62 -5.04 -1.22 -8.54
N SER A 63 -5.05 0.09 -8.83
CA SER A 63 -4.26 0.68 -9.91
C SER A 63 -2.81 0.98 -9.51
N GLY A 64 -2.42 0.67 -8.27
CA GLY A 64 -1.12 1.03 -7.71
C GLY A 64 -1.02 2.48 -7.25
N LYS A 65 -2.10 3.26 -7.33
CA LYS A 65 -2.10 4.65 -6.90
C LYS A 65 -2.06 4.70 -5.37
N MET A 66 -1.09 5.44 -4.84
CA MET A 66 -0.97 5.64 -3.40
C MET A 66 -2.20 6.35 -2.82
N VAL A 67 -2.77 5.75 -1.78
CA VAL A 67 -3.86 6.29 -0.95
C VAL A 67 -3.29 6.85 0.36
N VAL A 68 -2.34 6.14 0.98
CA VAL A 68 -1.68 6.52 2.22
C VAL A 68 -0.19 6.25 2.07
N GLY A 69 0.66 7.20 2.46
CA GLY A 69 2.12 7.06 2.40
C GLY A 69 2.80 8.43 2.35
N GLN A 70 4.11 8.43 2.22
CA GLN A 70 4.92 9.66 2.18
C GLN A 70 5.43 9.99 0.77
N PHE A 71 5.80 8.97 0.00
CA PHE A 71 6.30 9.10 -1.37
C PHE A 71 5.55 8.14 -2.29
N GLY A 72 5.28 8.58 -3.52
CA GLY A 72 4.79 7.67 -4.55
C GLY A 72 5.90 6.68 -4.93
N LEU A 73 5.58 5.38 -4.91
CA LEU A 73 6.43 4.32 -5.45
C LEU A 73 5.96 3.95 -6.85
N SER A 74 6.85 3.35 -7.64
CA SER A 74 6.64 2.87 -9.01
C SER A 74 5.72 1.63 -9.11
N ILE A 75 4.73 1.49 -8.22
CA ILE A 75 3.77 0.37 -8.26
C ILE A 75 2.99 0.35 -9.59
N PRO A 76 2.50 1.48 -10.14
CA PRO A 76 1.86 1.46 -11.46
C PRO A 76 2.79 0.93 -12.56
N ASP A 77 4.04 1.38 -12.59
CA ASP A 77 5.04 0.93 -13.58
C ASP A 77 5.34 -0.57 -13.42
N PHE A 78 5.45 -1.05 -12.17
CA PHE A 78 5.60 -2.48 -11.86
C PHE A 78 4.41 -3.29 -12.39
N LEU A 79 3.18 -2.84 -12.15
CA LEU A 79 1.97 -3.50 -12.65
C LEU A 79 1.90 -3.50 -14.18
N GLU A 80 2.47 -2.51 -14.88
CA GLU A 80 2.51 -2.50 -16.33
C GLU A 80 3.43 -3.58 -16.91
N VAL A 81 4.61 -3.79 -16.30
CA VAL A 81 5.64 -4.71 -16.81
C VAL A 81 5.52 -6.14 -16.27
N PHE A 82 4.82 -6.34 -15.16
CA PHE A 82 4.56 -7.68 -14.62
C PHE A 82 3.65 -8.47 -15.57
N ASP A 83 4.07 -9.67 -15.96
CA ASP A 83 3.43 -10.51 -16.99
C ASP A 83 2.90 -11.82 -16.39
N ASP A 84 2.20 -11.70 -15.26
CA ASP A 84 1.58 -12.82 -14.55
C ASP A 84 0.36 -12.35 -13.73
N THR A 85 -0.30 -13.28 -13.05
CA THR A 85 -1.40 -13.01 -12.14
C THR A 85 -0.92 -12.58 -10.75
N ILE A 86 -1.72 -11.75 -10.07
CA ILE A 86 -1.55 -11.40 -8.66
C ILE A 86 -2.81 -11.84 -7.91
N GLU A 87 -2.65 -12.74 -6.94
CA GLU A 87 -3.73 -13.36 -6.18
C GLU A 87 -3.67 -12.99 -4.67
N GLU A 88 -4.75 -13.26 -3.94
CA GLU A 88 -4.82 -13.03 -2.50
C GLU A 88 -3.74 -13.83 -1.74
N GLY A 89 -2.87 -13.13 -1.01
CA GLY A 89 -1.80 -13.72 -0.21
C GLY A 89 -0.42 -13.73 -0.88
N ASP A 90 -0.32 -13.29 -2.13
CA ASP A 90 0.95 -13.16 -2.83
C ASP A 90 1.87 -12.11 -2.20
N VAL A 91 3.18 -12.40 -2.26
CA VAL A 91 4.24 -11.46 -1.85
C VAL A 91 5.17 -11.25 -3.04
N LEU A 92 5.15 -10.02 -3.57
CA LEU A 92 5.96 -9.61 -4.70
C LEU A 92 7.15 -8.77 -4.21
N MET A 93 8.31 -8.98 -4.80
CA MET A 93 9.53 -8.25 -4.47
C MET A 93 10.24 -7.83 -5.76
N THR A 94 10.58 -6.55 -5.86
CA THR A 94 11.38 -6.01 -6.96
C THR A 94 12.51 -5.14 -6.41
N SER A 95 13.62 -5.12 -7.14
CA SER A 95 14.75 -4.21 -6.91
C SER A 95 15.34 -3.71 -8.23
N ASP A 96 14.61 -3.86 -9.33
CA ASP A 96 14.99 -3.31 -10.64
C ASP A 96 14.84 -1.78 -10.58
N PRO A 97 15.92 -1.00 -10.78
CA PRO A 97 15.92 0.44 -10.61
C PRO A 97 15.14 1.22 -11.68
#